data_AF-A0A9W5Z3C6-F1
#
_entry.id   AF-A0A9W5Z3C6-F1
#
_cell.length_a   1.000
_cell.length_b   1.000
_cell.length_c   1.000
_cell.angle_alpha   90.00
_cell.angle_beta   90.00
_cell.angle_gamma   90.00
#
_symmetry.space_group_name_H-M   'P 1'
#
loop_
_entity.id
_entity.type
_entity.pdbx_description
1 polymer ?
#
loop_
_entity_poly.entity_id
_entity_poly.type
_entity_poly.pdbx_seq_one_letter_code
_entity_poly.pdbx_strand_id
1 'polypeptide(L)'
;MALHPKFLGQKLLAANFQQQPHTLELSGAAVLRLAPDKFWEFSAALFNHQEEFFDVSVVNETRNKTYQRLAEIAATVGVDQHEMLELLIISEVTDNGRLNTGNKVTNDIKLMVKVRH
;
A
#
# COMPACT_ATOMS: atom_id res chain seq x y z
N MET A 1 -12.38 46.46 -28.21
CA MET A 1 -12.96 45.10 -28.29
C MET A 1 -12.11 44.18 -27.43
N ALA A 2 -12.54 43.92 -26.19
CA ALA A 2 -11.82 43.03 -25.27
C ALA A 2 -12.28 41.59 -25.51
N LEU A 3 -11.36 40.72 -25.93
CA LEU A 3 -11.60 39.29 -26.05
C LEU A 3 -11.62 38.66 -24.66
N HIS A 4 -12.80 38.21 -24.23
CA HIS A 4 -12.98 37.38 -23.03
C HIS A 4 -12.39 35.99 -23.30
N PRO A 5 -11.48 35.46 -22.47
CA PRO A 5 -11.08 34.06 -22.58
C PRO A 5 -12.23 33.17 -22.10
N LYS A 6 -12.73 32.33 -23.01
CA LYS A 6 -13.64 31.23 -22.69
C LYS A 6 -12.83 30.14 -21.98
N PHE A 7 -12.86 30.10 -20.66
CA PHE A 7 -12.41 28.92 -19.93
C PHE A 7 -13.45 27.82 -20.12
N LEU A 8 -13.25 27.04 -21.18
CA LEU A 8 -13.95 25.78 -21.41
C LEU A 8 -13.61 24.86 -20.24
N GLY A 9 -14.64 24.37 -19.54
CA GLY A 9 -14.51 23.56 -18.34
C GLY A 9 -13.56 22.39 -18.51
N GLN A 10 -12.32 22.59 -18.11
CA GLN A 10 -11.42 21.50 -17.78
C GLN A 10 -11.96 20.94 -16.45
N LYS A 11 -12.80 19.91 -16.54
CA LYS A 11 -13.02 19.01 -15.43
C LYS A 11 -11.61 18.62 -14.99
N LEU A 12 -11.21 19.09 -13.81
CA LEU A 12 -10.08 18.53 -13.08
C LEU A 12 -10.40 17.04 -12.96
N LEU A 13 -9.92 16.25 -13.91
CA LEU A 13 -9.61 14.87 -13.63
C LEU A 13 -8.63 15.02 -12.47
N ALA A 14 -9.13 14.77 -11.26
CA ALA A 14 -8.26 14.43 -10.17
C ALA A 14 -7.42 13.30 -10.74
N ALA A 15 -6.21 13.65 -11.19
CA ALA A 15 -5.19 12.67 -11.42
C ALA A 15 -5.16 11.95 -10.07
N ASN A 16 -5.68 10.73 -10.05
CA ASN A 16 -5.33 9.78 -9.03
C ASN A 16 -3.84 9.58 -9.26
N PHE A 17 -3.04 10.53 -8.77
CA PHE A 17 -1.72 10.25 -8.28
C PHE A 17 -1.99 9.17 -7.26
N GLN A 18 -1.93 7.91 -7.70
CA GLN A 18 -1.65 6.84 -6.78
C GLN A 18 -0.28 7.19 -6.25
N GLN A 19 -0.28 7.96 -5.16
CA GLN A 19 0.71 7.77 -4.15
C GLN A 19 0.68 6.25 -3.91
N GLN A 20 1.72 5.57 -4.37
CA GLN A 20 2.03 4.17 -4.04
C GLN A 20 2.95 4.04 -2.79
N PRO A 21 2.97 4.92 -1.76
CA PRO A 21 3.70 4.61 -0.54
C PRO A 21 2.95 3.57 0.32
N HIS A 22 1.61 3.51 0.21
CA HIS A 22 0.75 2.72 1.11
C HIS A 22 1.13 1.24 1.24
N THR A 23 1.61 0.61 0.17
CA THR A 23 1.94 -0.82 0.14
C THR A 23 3.03 -1.21 1.15
N LEU A 24 4.04 -0.35 1.31
CA LEU A 24 5.16 -0.57 2.23
C LEU A 24 4.77 -0.31 3.68
N GLU A 25 3.98 0.74 3.93
CA GLU A 25 3.48 0.98 5.29
C GLU A 25 2.52 -0.13 5.74
N LEU A 26 1.66 -0.60 4.83
CA LEU A 26 0.71 -1.69 5.11
C LEU A 26 1.43 -3.00 5.45
N SER A 27 2.55 -3.32 4.80
CA SER A 27 3.35 -4.51 5.15
C SER A 27 4.01 -4.37 6.52
N GLY A 28 4.52 -3.19 6.87
CA GLY A 28 5.02 -2.91 8.22
C GLY A 28 3.94 -3.10 9.30
N ALA A 29 2.72 -2.61 9.06
CA ALA A 29 1.60 -2.83 9.97
C ALA A 29 1.16 -4.30 10.05
N ALA A 30 1.22 -5.05 8.95
CA ALA A 30 0.96 -6.49 8.97
C ALA A 30 1.97 -7.25 9.83
N VAL A 31 3.26 -6.91 9.72
CA VAL A 31 4.31 -7.51 10.57
C VAL A 31 4.10 -7.13 12.04
N LEU A 32 3.78 -5.87 12.35
CA LEU A 32 3.45 -5.46 13.73
C LEU A 32 2.27 -6.23 14.31
N ARG A 33 1.34 -6.69 13.48
CA ARG A 33 0.17 -7.46 13.91
C ARG A 33 0.49 -8.94 14.12
N LEU A 34 1.35 -9.53 13.28
CA LEU A 34 1.66 -10.97 13.31
C LEU A 34 2.84 -11.30 14.23
N ALA A 35 3.93 -10.53 14.13
CA ALA A 35 5.19 -10.78 14.82
C ALA A 35 5.85 -9.42 15.19
N PRO A 36 5.37 -8.74 16.24
CA PRO A 36 5.86 -7.42 16.62
C PRO A 36 7.37 -7.39 16.92
N ASP A 37 7.91 -8.48 17.47
CA ASP A 37 9.32 -8.68 17.76
C ASP A 37 10.20 -8.75 16.49
N LYS A 38 9.60 -9.08 15.34
CA LYS A 38 10.27 -9.16 14.03
C LYS A 38 10.22 -7.88 13.22
N PHE A 39 9.54 -6.84 13.70
CA PHE A 39 9.35 -5.60 12.95
C PHE A 39 10.67 -4.94 12.50
N TRP A 40 11.65 -4.87 13.40
CA TRP A 40 12.94 -4.24 13.08
C TRP A 40 13.80 -5.09 12.14
N GLU A 41 13.76 -6.42 12.29
CA GLU A 41 14.43 -7.35 11.37
C GLU A 41 13.81 -7.24 9.97
N PHE A 42 12.48 -7.24 9.88
CA PHE A 42 11.75 -7.02 8.63
C PHE A 42 12.09 -5.67 8.00
N SER A 43 12.10 -4.60 8.79
CA SER A 43 12.42 -3.25 8.30
C SER A 43 13.82 -3.22 7.70
N ALA A 44 14.82 -3.79 8.37
CA ALA A 44 16.18 -3.88 7.85
C ALA A 44 16.25 -4.70 6.55
N ALA A 45 15.56 -5.84 6.49
CA ALA A 45 15.47 -6.64 5.27
C ALA A 45 14.81 -5.85 4.13
N LEU A 46 13.70 -5.17 4.39
CA LEU A 46 13.01 -4.32 3.42
C LEU A 46 13.91 -3.20 2.88
N PHE A 47 14.67 -2.54 3.76
CA PHE A 47 15.63 -1.51 3.37
C PHE A 47 16.74 -2.05 2.47
N ASN A 48 17.21 -3.29 2.69
CA ASN A 48 18.18 -3.93 1.81
C ASN A 48 17.61 -4.17 0.39
N HIS A 49 16.29 -4.32 0.26
CA HIS A 49 15.59 -4.52 -1.01
C HIS A 49 14.93 -3.23 -1.55
N GLN A 50 15.16 -2.05 -0.96
CA GLN A 50 14.38 -0.84 -1.25
C GLN A 50 14.39 -0.41 -2.73
N GLU A 51 15.50 -0.62 -3.45
CA GLU A 51 15.64 -0.24 -4.87
C GLU A 51 14.66 -1.00 -5.78
N GLU A 52 14.25 -2.18 -5.35
CA GLU A 52 13.29 -3.02 -6.04
C GLU A 52 11.85 -2.49 -5.97
N PHE A 53 11.59 -1.52 -5.09
CA PHE A 53 10.29 -0.91 -4.84
C PHE A 53 10.22 0.57 -5.26
N PHE A 54 11.27 1.11 -5.87
CA PHE A 54 11.23 2.44 -6.47
C PHE A 54 10.37 2.46 -7.74
N ASP A 55 9.88 3.65 -8.10
CA ASP A 55 8.84 3.86 -9.12
C ASP A 55 9.06 3.10 -10.43
N VAL A 56 10.30 3.07 -10.93
CA VAL A 56 10.65 2.39 -12.20
C VAL A 56 10.49 0.87 -12.08
N SER A 57 10.84 0.29 -10.93
CA SER A 57 10.85 -1.15 -10.69
C SER A 57 9.44 -1.75 -10.58
N VAL A 58 8.44 -0.94 -10.23
CA VAL A 58 7.06 -1.39 -9.98
C VAL A 58 6.01 -0.80 -10.94
N VAL A 59 6.44 -0.05 -11.96
CA VAL A 59 5.55 0.71 -12.86
C VAL A 59 4.48 -0.13 -13.56
N ASN A 60 4.76 -1.41 -13.84
CA ASN A 60 3.82 -2.35 -14.48
C ASN A 60 3.36 -3.46 -13.53
N GLU A 61 3.61 -3.31 -12.23
CA GLU A 61 3.30 -4.32 -11.22
C GLU A 61 1.91 -4.07 -10.62
N THR A 62 1.16 -5.15 -10.37
CA THR A 62 -0.10 -5.03 -9.62
C THR A 62 0.18 -4.96 -8.12
N ARG A 63 -0.67 -4.26 -7.38
CA ARG A 63 -0.54 -4.13 -5.93
C ARG A 63 -0.49 -5.48 -5.19
N ASN A 64 -1.28 -6.46 -5.63
CA ASN A 64 -1.27 -7.80 -5.04
C ASN A 64 0.06 -8.53 -5.33
N LYS A 65 0.70 -8.25 -6.47
CA LYS A 65 2.04 -8.78 -6.76
C LYS A 65 3.09 -8.16 -5.84
N THR A 66 2.97 -6.87 -5.53
CA THR A 66 3.86 -6.20 -4.57
C THR A 66 3.71 -6.79 -3.17
N TYR A 67 2.48 -7.12 -2.74
CA TYR A 67 2.25 -7.80 -1.48
C TYR A 67 2.89 -9.20 -1.41
N GLN A 68 2.90 -9.95 -2.51
CA GLN A 68 3.61 -11.24 -2.58
C GLN A 68 5.10 -11.07 -2.29
N ARG A 69 5.76 -10.10 -2.95
CA ARG A 69 7.19 -9.82 -2.75
C ARG A 69 7.49 -9.36 -1.32
N LEU A 70 6.64 -8.51 -0.75
CA LEU A 70 6.78 -8.06 0.64
C LEU A 70 6.62 -9.20 1.66
N ALA A 71 5.69 -10.13 1.40
CA ALA A 71 5.51 -11.31 2.23
C ALA A 71 6.69 -12.29 2.10
N GLU A 72 7.29 -12.42 0.92
CA GLU A 72 8.53 -13.19 0.71
C GLU A 72 9.69 -12.61 1.54
N ILE A 73 9.87 -11.28 1.54
CA ILE A 73 10.88 -10.62 2.38
C ILE A 73 10.60 -10.88 3.87
N ALA A 74 9.35 -10.78 4.32
CA ALA A 74 8.98 -11.04 5.71
C ALA A 74 9.23 -12.51 6.12
N ALA A 75 9.03 -13.46 5.20
CA ALA A 75 9.33 -14.87 5.43
C ALA A 75 10.82 -15.10 5.75
N THR A 76 11.73 -14.31 5.18
CA THR A 76 13.18 -14.42 5.44
C THR A 76 13.56 -14.13 6.90
N VAL A 77 12.73 -13.35 7.62
CA VAL A 77 12.93 -13.02 9.04
C VAL A 77 12.01 -13.80 9.98
N GLY A 78 11.29 -14.80 9.44
CA GLY A 78 10.48 -15.74 10.22
C GLY A 78 9.01 -15.33 10.41
N VAL A 79 8.48 -14.39 9.63
CA VAL A 79 7.04 -14.09 9.59
C VAL A 79 6.34 -15.11 8.70
N ASP A 80 5.14 -15.57 9.08
CA ASP A 80 4.36 -16.46 8.22
C ASP A 80 3.88 -15.73 6.95
N GLN A 81 4.34 -16.21 5.79
CA GLN A 81 4.06 -15.61 4.49
C GLN A 81 2.57 -15.64 4.15
N HIS A 82 1.88 -16.74 4.48
CA HIS A 82 0.48 -16.95 4.13
C HIS A 82 -0.42 -16.04 4.96
N GLU A 83 -0.22 -16.00 6.27
CA GLU A 83 -0.95 -15.11 7.18
C GLU A 83 -0.74 -13.64 6.82
N MET A 84 0.48 -13.26 6.44
CA MET A 84 0.77 -11.90 5.97
C MET A 84 0.03 -11.58 4.66
N LEU A 85 -0.01 -12.52 3.71
CA LEU A 85 -0.76 -12.34 2.47
C LEU A 85 -2.26 -12.21 2.71
N GLU A 86 -2.84 -13.00 3.62
CA GLU A 86 -4.24 -12.87 3.99
C GLU A 86 -4.59 -11.50 4.61
N LEU A 87 -3.63 -10.84 5.25
CA LEU A 87 -3.81 -9.49 5.78
C LEU A 87 -3.76 -8.41 4.70
N LEU A 88 -2.91 -8.61 3.69
CA LEU A 88 -2.58 -7.60 2.69
C LEU A 88 -3.41 -7.68 1.40
N ILE A 89 -3.72 -8.89 0.94
CA ILE A 89 -4.43 -9.11 -0.33
C ILE A 89 -5.79 -8.41 -0.30
N ILE A 90 -6.10 -7.77 -1.42
CA ILE A 90 -7.39 -7.12 -1.62
C ILE A 90 -8.22 -8.03 -2.51
N SER A 91 -9.34 -8.50 -1.95
CA SER A 91 -10.29 -9.37 -2.65
C SER A 91 -10.99 -8.61 -3.77
N GLU A 92 -11.17 -9.29 -4.91
CA GLU A 92 -11.91 -8.78 -6.07
C GLU A 92 -13.43 -8.83 -5.86
N VAL A 93 -13.90 -9.56 -4.85
CA VAL A 93 -15.32 -9.72 -4.54
C VAL A 93 -15.81 -8.52 -3.73
N THR A 94 -16.54 -7.63 -4.40
CA THR A 94 -17.23 -6.52 -3.74
C THR A 94 -18.66 -6.93 -3.42
N ASP A 95 -18.99 -7.12 -2.14
CA ASP A 95 -20.39 -7.10 -1.72
C ASP A 95 -20.95 -5.69 -1.91
N ASN A 96 -22.04 -5.59 -2.67
CA ASN A 96 -22.87 -4.39 -2.80
C ASN A 96 -22.22 -3.13 -3.43
N GLY A 97 -21.35 -3.31 -4.44
CA GLY A 97 -20.86 -2.18 -5.26
C GLY A 97 -19.86 -1.25 -4.57
N ARG A 98 -19.27 -1.68 -3.44
CA ARG A 98 -18.19 -0.96 -2.77
C ARG A 98 -16.87 -1.27 -3.45
N LEU A 99 -16.40 -0.37 -4.32
CA LEU A 99 -15.12 -0.50 -5.03
C LEU A 99 -13.87 -0.36 -4.12
N ASN A 100 -14.06 0.05 -2.87
CA ASN A 100 -12.99 0.32 -1.91
C ASN A 100 -13.24 -0.42 -0.59
N THR A 101 -12.92 -1.72 -0.56
CA THR A 101 -13.00 -2.54 0.66
C THR A 101 -11.76 -2.37 1.55
N GLY A 102 -10.61 -2.01 0.96
CA GLY A 102 -9.31 -1.98 1.67
C GLY A 102 -8.80 -3.38 1.99
N ASN A 103 -7.71 -3.46 2.75
CA ASN A 103 -7.18 -4.72 3.29
C ASN A 103 -7.36 -4.76 4.82
N LYS A 104 -7.03 -5.90 5.45
CA LYS A 104 -7.30 -6.11 6.89
C LYS A 104 -6.47 -5.21 7.81
N VAL A 105 -5.43 -4.54 7.29
CA VAL A 105 -4.54 -3.63 8.02
C VAL A 105 -4.82 -2.14 7.75
N THR A 106 -5.79 -1.82 6.89
CA THR A 106 -6.13 -0.43 6.54
C THR A 106 -6.59 0.38 7.75
N ASN A 107 -7.29 -0.24 8.71
CA ASN A 107 -7.71 0.44 9.94
C ASN A 107 -6.55 0.69 10.91
N ASP A 108 -5.57 -0.22 10.94
CA ASP A 108 -4.39 -0.10 11.79
C ASP A 108 -3.56 1.12 11.36
N ILE A 109 -3.31 1.28 10.05
CA ILE A 109 -2.64 2.46 9.49
C ILE A 109 -3.42 3.74 9.78
N LYS A 110 -4.75 3.74 9.60
CA LYS A 110 -5.59 4.90 9.90
C LYS A 110 -5.47 5.34 11.36
N LEU A 111 -5.30 4.41 12.30
CA LEU A 111 -5.08 4.74 13.70
C LEU A 111 -3.67 5.33 13.91
N MET A 112 -2.65 4.67 13.35
CA MET A 112 -1.24 5.08 13.48
C MET A 112 -0.98 6.50 12.95
N VAL A 113 -1.58 6.87 11.82
CA VAL A 113 -1.41 8.22 11.23
C VAL A 113 -2.36 9.26 11.83
N LYS A 114 -3.41 8.84 12.55
CA LYS A 114 -4.39 9.73 13.20
C LYS A 114 -3.90 10.25 14.55
N VAL A 115 -2.59 10.47 14.69
CA VAL A 115 -2.08 11.36 15.73
C VAL A 115 -2.63 12.76 15.42
N ARG A 116 -3.70 13.13 16.13
CA ARG A 116 -4.17 14.50 16.24
C ARG A 116 -3.95 14.92 17.68
N HIS A 117 -3.10 15.91 17.87
CA HIS A 117 -3.14 16.77 19.04
C HIS A 117 -4.43 17.60 19.01
#